data_AF-A0A4D4L1N3-F1
#
_entry.id   AF-A0A4D4L1N3-F1
#
_cell.length_a   1.000
_cell.length_b   1.000
_cell.length_c   1.000
_cell.angle_alpha   90.00
_cell.angle_beta   90.00
_cell.angle_gamma   90.00
#
_symmetry.space_group_name_H-M   'P 1'
#
loop_
_entity.id
_entity.type
_entity.pdbx_description
1 polymer ?
#
loop_
_entity_poly.entity_id
_entity_poly.type
_entity_poly.pdbx_seq_one_letter_code
_entity_poly.pdbx_strand_id
1 'polypeptide(L)'
;MAKDRGDHNEQACKQVDGEMTRFFELFGKRWTGLIVAVLTEQGAYFADLRRAIPGISERMLSDRLTELSTAGLVVREVDAGPPLRVAYRLTDAGKALEPALKELSRWAESHLPSGARTARSSSGAEPDHFLIWGAASWILDSPCDLGLAF
;
A
#
# COMPACT_ATOMS: atom_id res chain seq x y z
N MET A 1 -48.06 -29.35 34.26
CA MET A 1 -46.72 -29.51 33.67
C MET A 1 -46.82 -29.38 32.16
N ALA A 2 -46.53 -28.21 31.61
CA ALA A 2 -46.24 -28.02 30.19
C ALA A 2 -44.97 -27.18 30.14
N LYS A 3 -43.86 -27.83 29.81
CA LYS A 3 -42.54 -27.21 29.71
C LYS A 3 -42.52 -26.41 28.41
N ASP A 4 -42.61 -25.11 28.56
CA ASP A 4 -42.38 -24.12 27.52
C ASP A 4 -41.08 -24.49 26.78
N ARG A 5 -41.22 -24.87 25.53
CA ARG A 5 -40.13 -25.38 24.70
C ARG A 5 -39.46 -24.15 24.11
N GLY A 6 -38.30 -23.84 24.68
CA GLY A 6 -37.48 -22.68 24.36
C GLY A 6 -37.44 -22.37 22.87
N ASP A 7 -37.70 -21.10 22.60
CA ASP A 7 -37.43 -20.40 21.37
C ASP A 7 -35.95 -20.63 21.01
N HIS A 8 -35.68 -21.57 20.11
CA HIS A 8 -34.35 -21.76 19.56
C HIS A 8 -34.08 -20.59 18.63
N ASN A 9 -33.58 -19.51 19.22
CA ASN A 9 -33.08 -18.32 18.56
C ASN A 9 -32.08 -18.74 17.46
N GLU A 10 -32.60 -18.81 16.25
CA GLU A 10 -31.94 -19.15 15.00
C GLU A 10 -31.07 -17.96 14.53
N GLN A 11 -30.25 -17.44 15.45
CA GLN A 11 -29.11 -16.62 15.11
C GLN A 11 -28.08 -17.56 14.48
N ALA A 12 -28.34 -17.95 13.23
CA ALA A 12 -27.36 -18.53 12.34
C ALA A 12 -26.09 -17.67 12.46
N CYS A 13 -25.00 -18.31 12.90
CA CYS A 13 -23.70 -17.66 13.07
C CYS A 13 -23.41 -16.80 11.83
N LYS A 14 -23.30 -15.47 12.02
CA LYS A 14 -22.90 -14.55 10.96
C LYS A 14 -21.52 -14.96 10.44
N GLN A 15 -21.46 -15.61 9.28
CA GLN A 15 -20.21 -15.92 8.60
C GLN A 15 -19.83 -14.74 7.69
N VAL A 16 -18.53 -14.47 7.58
CA VAL A 16 -18.00 -13.48 6.63
C VAL A 16 -18.00 -14.11 5.23
N ASP A 17 -18.38 -13.34 4.21
CA ASP A 17 -18.34 -13.81 2.83
C ASP A 17 -16.92 -14.24 2.43
N GLY A 18 -16.82 -15.29 1.61
CA GLY A 18 -15.54 -15.87 1.19
C GLY A 18 -14.64 -14.87 0.45
N GLU A 19 -15.24 -13.99 -0.36
CA GLU A 19 -14.50 -12.96 -1.11
C GLU A 19 -13.84 -11.93 -0.20
N MET A 20 -14.54 -11.50 0.86
CA MET A 20 -14.00 -10.57 1.84
C MET A 20 -12.83 -11.21 2.60
N THR A 21 -12.99 -12.49 2.97
CA THR A 21 -11.91 -13.27 3.59
C THR A 21 -10.68 -13.31 2.70
N ARG A 22 -10.83 -13.68 1.43
CA ARG A 22 -9.75 -13.75 0.45
C ARG A 22 -9.05 -12.40 0.23
N PHE A 23 -9.80 -11.31 0.22
CA PHE A 23 -9.23 -9.97 0.14
C PHE A 23 -8.30 -9.70 1.34
N PHE A 24 -8.79 -9.93 2.55
CA PHE A 24 -8.00 -9.68 3.77
C PHE A 24 -6.84 -10.66 3.96
N GLU A 25 -6.90 -11.86 3.41
CA GLU A 25 -5.75 -12.78 3.37
C GLU A 25 -4.56 -12.19 2.58
N LEU A 26 -4.83 -11.39 1.54
CA LEU A 26 -3.80 -10.74 0.74
C LEU A 26 -3.46 -9.33 1.25
N PHE A 27 -4.47 -8.48 1.39
CA PHE A 27 -4.33 -7.06 1.74
C PHE A 27 -4.24 -6.78 3.24
N GLY A 28 -4.64 -7.73 4.09
CA GLY A 28 -4.41 -7.67 5.54
C GLY A 28 -2.96 -7.96 5.95
N LYS A 29 -2.15 -8.51 5.03
CA LYS A 29 -0.71 -8.66 5.26
C LYS A 29 -0.03 -7.31 5.28
N ARG A 30 0.90 -7.14 6.22
CA ARG A 30 1.70 -5.92 6.35
C ARG A 30 2.39 -5.60 5.01
N TRP A 31 2.34 -4.32 4.65
CA TRP A 31 2.93 -3.70 3.46
C TRP A 31 2.20 -3.90 2.13
N THR A 32 1.33 -4.89 1.97
CA THR A 32 0.69 -5.18 0.66
C THR A 32 -0.08 -3.96 0.13
N GLY A 33 -0.96 -3.37 0.95
CA GLY A 33 -1.72 -2.18 0.56
C GLY A 33 -0.84 -0.97 0.26
N LEU A 34 0.28 -0.80 0.98
CA LEU A 34 1.22 0.30 0.75
C LEU A 34 1.97 0.14 -0.57
N ILE A 35 2.37 -1.09 -0.93
CA ILE A 35 3.01 -1.37 -2.23
C ILE A 35 2.04 -1.05 -3.38
N VAL A 36 0.79 -1.51 -3.28
CA VAL A 36 -0.23 -1.24 -4.31
C VAL A 36 -0.53 0.26 -4.40
N ALA A 37 -0.60 0.96 -3.27
CA ALA A 37 -0.79 2.41 -3.26
C ALA A 37 0.33 3.14 -4.02
N VAL A 38 1.60 2.82 -3.76
CA VAL A 38 2.73 3.43 -4.49
C VAL A 38 2.67 3.13 -5.99
N LEU A 39 2.30 1.91 -6.37
CA LEU A 39 2.22 1.51 -7.78
C LEU A 39 0.97 2.04 -8.51
N THR A 40 0.01 2.63 -7.79
CA THR A 40 -1.20 3.20 -8.37
C THR A 40 -0.92 4.48 -9.15
N GLU A 41 0.04 5.29 -8.70
CA GLU A 41 0.43 6.51 -9.41
C GLU A 41 1.15 6.20 -10.73
N GLN A 42 2.13 5.30 -10.67
CA GLN A 42 2.97 4.92 -11.80
C GLN A 42 3.76 3.64 -11.49
N GLY A 43 4.32 3.05 -12.53
CA GLY A 43 5.30 1.97 -12.36
C GLY A 43 6.52 2.45 -11.57
N ALA A 44 7.10 1.56 -10.76
CA ALA A 44 8.24 1.89 -9.91
C ALA A 44 9.31 0.79 -9.95
N TYR A 45 10.57 1.17 -9.76
CA TYR A 45 11.66 0.20 -9.56
C TYR A 45 11.71 -0.27 -8.11
N PHE A 46 12.38 -1.40 -7.87
CA PHE A 46 12.50 -1.99 -6.52
C PHE A 46 13.06 -1.00 -5.47
N ALA A 47 14.09 -0.24 -5.85
CA ALA A 47 14.71 0.73 -4.95
C ALA A 47 13.76 1.89 -4.58
N ASP A 48 12.93 2.34 -5.53
CA ASP A 48 11.95 3.39 -5.29
C ASP A 48 10.84 2.91 -4.36
N LEU A 49 10.34 1.69 -4.56
CA LEU A 49 9.36 1.06 -3.66
C LEU A 49 9.91 0.94 -2.23
N ARG A 50 11.17 0.52 -2.08
CA ARG A 50 11.82 0.42 -0.77
C ARG A 50 11.96 1.79 -0.10
N ARG A 51 12.31 2.83 -0.87
CA ARG A 51 12.45 4.20 -0.37
C ARG A 51 11.10 4.80 0.04
N ALA A 52 10.04 4.52 -0.73
CA ALA A 52 8.69 5.01 -0.47
C ALA A 52 8.03 4.37 0.77
N ILE A 53 8.48 3.17 1.17
CA ILE A 53 7.88 2.40 2.27
C ILE A 53 8.90 2.20 3.38
N PRO A 54 9.08 3.19 4.29
CA PRO A 54 10.07 3.10 5.36
C PRO A 54 9.79 1.90 6.28
N GLY A 55 10.84 1.14 6.59
CA GLY A 55 10.77 -0.01 7.50
C GLY A 55 10.46 -1.35 6.83
N ILE A 56 10.20 -1.40 5.52
CA ILE A 56 10.16 -2.67 4.77
C ILE A 56 11.59 -3.17 4.50
N SER A 57 11.83 -4.46 4.73
CA SER A 57 13.09 -5.11 4.32
C SER A 57 13.03 -5.52 2.86
N GLU A 58 14.19 -5.64 2.20
CA GLU A 58 14.25 -6.09 0.79
C GLU A 58 13.61 -7.45 0.59
N ARG A 59 13.90 -8.40 1.49
CA ARG A 59 13.29 -9.73 1.47
C ARG A 59 11.77 -9.64 1.52
N MET A 60 11.22 -8.84 2.44
CA MET A 60 9.78 -8.69 2.58
C MET A 60 9.15 -8.01 1.37
N LEU A 61 9.81 -7.00 0.79
CA LEU A 61 9.36 -6.35 -0.44
C LEU A 61 9.32 -7.35 -1.61
N SER A 62 10.37 -8.15 -1.77
CA SER A 62 10.43 -9.21 -2.79
C SER A 62 9.34 -10.25 -2.60
N ASP A 63 9.11 -10.70 -1.37
CA ASP A 63 8.07 -11.67 -1.03
C ASP A 63 6.68 -11.12 -1.40
N ARG A 64 6.39 -9.86 -1.01
CA ARG A 64 5.10 -9.20 -1.32
C ARG A 64 4.90 -8.97 -2.81
N LEU A 65 5.93 -8.54 -3.54
CA LEU A 65 5.85 -8.37 -5.00
C LEU A 65 5.61 -9.71 -5.72
N THR A 66 6.20 -10.79 -5.20
CA THR A 66 5.97 -12.15 -5.73
C THR A 66 4.54 -12.60 -5.49
N GLU A 67 3.99 -12.36 -4.30
CA GLU A 67 2.58 -12.65 -3.97
C GLU A 67 1.62 -11.84 -4.84
N LEU A 68 1.85 -10.53 -5.00
CA LEU A 68 1.03 -9.66 -5.85
C LEU A 68 1.10 -10.05 -7.33
N SER A 69 2.27 -10.48 -7.80
CA SER A 69 2.45 -11.01 -9.16
C SER A 69 1.69 -12.32 -9.36
N THR A 70 1.79 -13.23 -8.38
CA THR A 70 1.06 -14.52 -8.39
C THR A 70 -0.46 -14.30 -8.35
N ALA A 71 -0.92 -13.26 -7.64
CA ALA A 71 -2.32 -12.85 -7.60
C ALA A 71 -2.79 -12.13 -8.88
N GLY A 72 -1.90 -11.84 -9.83
CA GLY A 72 -2.22 -11.16 -11.09
C GLY A 72 -2.46 -9.65 -10.94
N LEU A 73 -2.01 -9.04 -9.85
CA LEU A 73 -2.20 -7.61 -9.56
C LEU A 73 -1.01 -6.75 -10.00
N VAL A 74 0.18 -7.34 -10.04
CA VAL A 74 1.44 -6.67 -10.43
C VAL A 74 2.12 -7.44 -11.55
N VAL A 75 2.67 -6.73 -12.52
CA VAL A 75 3.56 -7.28 -13.56
C VAL A 75 4.99 -6.78 -13.34
N ARG A 76 5.95 -7.65 -13.62
CA ARG A 76 7.39 -7.36 -13.60
C ARG A 76 7.88 -7.20 -15.04
N GLU A 77 8.32 -6.00 -15.39
CA GLU A 77 8.78 -5.64 -16.73
C GLU A 77 10.27 -5.29 -16.71
N VAL A 78 10.99 -5.67 -17.78
CA VAL A 78 12.39 -5.30 -17.96
C VAL A 78 12.42 -4.05 -18.83
N ASP A 79 12.86 -2.94 -18.24
CA ASP A 79 13.08 -1.70 -18.97
C ASP A 79 14.46 -1.75 -19.62
N ALA A 80 14.45 -2.03 -20.93
CA ALA A 80 15.64 -2.09 -21.78
C ALA A 80 16.13 -0.67 -22.10
N GLY A 81 16.75 -0.02 -21.12
CA GLY A 81 17.53 1.20 -21.31
C GLY A 81 18.89 1.07 -20.62
N PRO A 82 19.83 2.00 -20.84
CA PRO A 82 20.95 2.19 -19.92
C PRO A 82 20.48 3.11 -18.77
N PRO A 83 20.46 2.66 -17.50
CA PRO A 83 20.78 1.32 -17.00
C PRO A 83 19.62 0.31 -17.15
N LEU A 84 19.95 -0.97 -17.38
CA LEU A 84 18.96 -2.04 -17.48
C LEU A 84 18.32 -2.24 -16.11
N ARG A 85 17.00 -2.05 -16.02
CA ARG A 85 16.28 -2.11 -14.75
C ARG A 85 15.00 -2.91 -14.86
N VAL A 86 14.46 -3.27 -13.70
CA VAL A 86 13.21 -4.01 -13.57
C VAL A 86 12.18 -3.09 -12.94
N ALA A 87 11.15 -2.75 -13.71
CA ALA A 87 10.00 -2.01 -13.23
C ALA A 87 8.89 -2.96 -12.79
N TYR A 88 8.13 -2.52 -11.80
CA TYR A 88 6.90 -3.16 -11.35
C TYR A 88 5.74 -2.22 -11.68
N ARG A 89 4.68 -2.77 -12.26
CA ARG A 89 3.47 -2.02 -12.63
C ARG A 89 2.23 -2.76 -12.19
N LEU A 90 1.15 -2.03 -11.87
CA LEU A 90 -0.15 -2.67 -11.69
C LEU A 90 -0.68 -3.18 -13.03
N THR A 91 -1.26 -4.37 -13.00
CA THR A 91 -2.13 -4.86 -14.08
C THR A 91 -3.44 -4.10 -14.08
N ASP A 92 -4.31 -4.32 -15.08
CA ASP A 92 -5.64 -3.70 -15.08
C ASP A 92 -6.48 -4.12 -13.86
N ALA A 93 -6.35 -5.37 -13.41
CA ALA A 93 -6.96 -5.85 -12.17
C ALA A 93 -6.39 -5.12 -10.93
N GLY A 94 -5.07 -4.88 -10.89
CA GLY A 94 -4.44 -4.09 -9.83
C GLY A 94 -4.92 -2.64 -9.81
N LYS A 95 -5.01 -2.00 -10.97
CA LYS A 95 -5.50 -0.61 -11.10
C LYS A 95 -6.97 -0.46 -10.70
N ALA A 96 -7.79 -1.48 -10.93
CA ALA A 96 -9.20 -1.48 -10.52
C ALA A 96 -9.40 -1.33 -8.99
N LEU A 97 -8.36 -1.52 -8.17
CA LEU A 97 -8.40 -1.29 -6.72
C LEU A 97 -8.24 0.17 -6.32
N GLU A 98 -7.78 1.04 -7.21
CA GLU A 98 -7.52 2.45 -6.91
C GLU A 98 -8.72 3.17 -6.24
N PRO A 99 -9.97 3.04 -6.71
CA PRO A 99 -11.10 3.69 -6.06
C PRO A 99 -11.33 3.20 -4.63
N ALA A 100 -11.18 1.89 -4.39
CA ALA A 100 -11.34 1.31 -3.05
C ALA A 100 -10.26 1.81 -2.09
N LEU A 101 -9.00 1.89 -2.54
CA LEU A 101 -7.91 2.44 -1.73
C LEU A 101 -8.14 3.92 -1.40
N LYS A 102 -8.68 4.71 -2.33
CA LYS A 102 -9.04 6.11 -2.07
C LYS A 102 -10.12 6.24 -1.00
N GLU A 103 -11.16 5.41 -1.04
CA GLU A 103 -12.20 5.44 0.00
C GLU A 103 -11.66 5.00 1.36
N LEU A 104 -10.78 4.00 1.39
CA LEU A 104 -10.10 3.59 2.63
C LEU A 104 -9.24 4.72 3.21
N SER A 105 -8.49 5.45 2.37
CA SER A 105 -7.68 6.60 2.79
C SER A 105 -8.56 7.71 3.38
N ARG A 106 -9.64 8.10 2.70
CA ARG A 106 -10.59 9.12 3.20
C ARG A 106 -11.23 8.72 4.53
N TRP A 107 -11.63 7.45 4.64
CA TRP A 107 -12.17 6.92 5.88
C TRP A 107 -11.14 7.01 7.01
N ALA A 108 -9.89 6.61 6.74
CA ALA A 108 -8.81 6.65 7.71
C ALA A 108 -8.50 8.08 8.18
N GLU A 109 -8.45 9.05 7.27
CA GLU A 109 -8.28 10.48 7.60
C GLU A 109 -9.36 11.00 8.56
N SER A 110 -10.59 10.50 8.42
CA SER A 110 -11.73 10.97 9.20
C SER A 110 -11.89 10.26 10.55
N HIS A 111 -11.37 9.04 10.69
CA HIS A 111 -11.71 8.17 11.83
C HIS A 111 -10.50 7.62 12.58
N LEU A 112 -9.32 7.56 11.97
CA LEU A 112 -8.10 7.16 12.67
C LEU A 112 -7.41 8.37 13.26
N PRO A 113 -6.87 8.28 14.49
CA PRO A 113 -6.11 9.38 15.07
C PRO A 113 -4.88 9.66 14.22
N SER A 114 -4.71 10.91 13.78
CA SER A 114 -3.48 11.38 13.16
C SER A 114 -2.34 11.11 14.14
N GLY A 115 -1.37 10.28 13.73
CA GLY A 115 -0.21 9.94 14.52
C GLY A 115 0.72 11.14 14.72
N ALA A 116 0.30 12.13 15.50
CA ALA A 116 1.12 13.24 15.96
C ALA A 116 0.98 13.35 17.49
N ARG A 117 1.85 12.63 18.20
CA ARG A 117 2.62 13.09 19.38
C ARG A 117 3.21 11.90 20.16
N THR A 118 4.42 11.49 19.76
CA THR A 118 5.47 11.15 20.73
C THR A 118 6.76 11.86 20.34
N ALA A 119 6.69 13.18 20.13
CA ALA A 119 7.87 14.03 20.11
C ALA A 119 7.97 14.71 21.48
N ARG A 120 8.91 14.20 22.28
CA ARG A 120 9.49 14.90 23.42
C ARG A 120 10.20 16.15 22.85
N SER A 121 10.03 17.28 23.52
CA SER A 121 10.61 18.60 23.20
C SER A 121 12.04 18.56 22.65
N SER A 122 12.26 19.09 21.44
CA SER A 122 13.04 20.33 21.23
C SER A 122 13.20 20.64 19.75
N SER A 123 12.69 21.83 19.38
CA SER A 123 12.99 22.68 18.22
C SER A 123 12.81 22.14 16.80
N GLY A 124 11.82 22.70 16.10
CA GLY A 124 11.97 23.17 14.72
C GLY A 124 11.37 22.29 13.62
N ALA A 125 10.20 22.73 13.13
CA ALA A 125 9.44 22.26 11.96
C ALA A 125 8.58 20.99 12.14
N GLU A 126 7.27 21.20 12.22
CA GLU A 126 6.21 20.20 12.01
C GLU A 126 5.51 20.50 10.66
N PRO A 127 4.74 19.55 10.05
CA PRO A 127 5.17 18.88 8.83
C PRO A 127 4.12 18.87 7.70
N ASP A 128 4.57 18.91 6.45
CA ASP A 128 3.66 18.88 5.29
C ASP A 128 3.39 17.43 4.85
N HIS A 129 2.72 16.65 5.69
CA HIS A 129 2.32 15.26 5.37
C HIS A 129 1.18 15.17 4.34
N PHE A 130 0.70 16.33 3.86
CA PHE A 130 -0.49 16.52 3.01
C PHE A 130 -0.24 16.36 1.50
N LEU A 131 0.97 15.95 1.09
CA LEU A 131 1.34 15.92 -0.34
C LEU A 131 1.62 14.51 -0.88
N ILE A 132 1.32 13.43 -0.13
CA ILE A 132 1.48 12.05 -0.65
C ILE A 132 0.36 11.69 -1.66
N TRP A 133 -0.75 12.44 -1.72
CA TRP A 133 -1.90 12.12 -2.60
C TRP A 133 -2.42 13.34 -3.38
N GLY A 134 -1.52 14.16 -3.92
CA GLY A 134 -1.92 15.31 -4.75
C GLY A 134 -0.76 16.02 -5.46
N ALA A 135 -0.70 15.83 -6.78
CA ALA A 135 0.10 16.55 -7.77
C ALA A 135 1.63 16.29 -7.80
N ALA A 136 2.03 15.61 -8.87
CA ALA A 136 3.33 15.65 -9.54
C ALA A 136 4.18 16.92 -9.26
N SER A 137 5.36 16.74 -8.67
CA SER A 137 6.51 17.64 -8.93
C SER A 137 7.88 17.11 -8.44
N TRP A 138 7.93 16.12 -7.54
CA TRP A 138 9.16 15.77 -6.81
C TRP A 138 10.04 14.68 -7.42
N ILE A 139 9.58 13.98 -8.46
CA ILE A 139 10.41 13.00 -9.19
C ILE A 139 11.23 13.69 -10.30
N LEU A 140 10.97 14.98 -10.59
CA LEU A 140 11.67 15.75 -11.62
C LEU A 140 12.41 17.00 -11.09
N ASP A 141 12.83 17.00 -9.83
CA ASP A 141 13.85 17.97 -9.37
C ASP A 141 14.77 17.32 -8.34
N SER A 142 15.74 16.57 -8.84
CA SER A 142 17.00 16.36 -8.14
C SER A 142 18.09 16.52 -9.18
N PRO A 143 18.91 17.59 -9.12
CA PRO A 143 20.02 17.73 -10.02
C PRO A 143 20.97 16.56 -9.75
N CYS A 144 21.14 15.72 -10.76
CA CYS A 144 22.34 14.92 -10.88
C CYS A 144 23.52 15.88 -10.88
N ASP A 145 24.12 16.10 -9.72
CA ASP A 145 25.48 16.65 -9.64
C ASP A 145 26.45 15.55 -10.07
N LEU A 146 26.51 15.36 -11.39
CA LEU A 146 27.66 14.79 -12.08
C LEU A 146 28.72 15.89 -12.19
N GLY A 147 29.40 16.14 -11.07
CA GLY A 147 30.66 16.86 -11.02
C GLY A 147 31.81 15.88 -11.00
N LEU A 148 32.22 15.42 -12.18
CA LEU A 148 33.56 14.86 -12.43
C LEU A 148 34.62 15.80 -11.86
N ALA A 149 35.44 15.32 -10.93
CA ALA A 149 36.77 15.86 -10.70
C ALA A 149 37.77 14.72 -10.86
N PHE A 150 38.73 14.97 -11.76
CA PHE A 150 39.92 14.19 -12.04
C PHE A 150 40.74 13.88 -10.78
#